data_AF-A0A355A7P3-F1
#
_entry.id   AF-A0A355A7P3-F1
#
_cell.length_a   1.000
_cell.length_b   1.000
_cell.length_c   1.000
_cell.angle_alpha   90.00
_cell.angle_beta   90.00
_cell.angle_gamma   90.00
#
_symmetry.space_group_name_H-M   'P 1'
#
loop_
_entity.id
_entity.type
_entity.pdbx_description
1 polymer ?
#
loop_
_entity_poly.entity_id
_entity_poly.type
_entity_poly.pdbx_seq_one_letter_code
_entity_poly.pdbx_strand_id
1 'polypeptide(L)'
;MIKHKTLVGILVCLAVLLFIANPTKSNYVSWAKEQISSDSSSVFEKILTAFLGESLIENSTSTANYLLFSIFTTKWDGQEIKVLGILRNFILIPSSSSIVQDQPDKQPNSKISDTAGPSLEKKEKSREILYQYKPEWEENVAMGRQSFKDYYTTFLIDSEWEPDKSCYLFHIYNIIKDKDFVGHTATIDWYYIYPDTGEIWEQTRS
;
A
#
# COMPACT_ATOMS: atom_id res chain seq x y z
N MET A 1 36.55 30.11 26.53
CA MET A 1 36.74 28.67 26.82
C MET A 1 35.45 28.10 27.39
N ILE A 2 34.66 27.41 26.57
CA ILE A 2 33.55 26.60 27.09
C ILE A 2 34.20 25.47 27.89
N LYS A 3 33.91 25.37 29.19
CA LYS A 3 34.47 24.31 30.03
C LYS A 3 33.95 22.97 29.50
N HIS A 4 34.81 21.95 29.38
CA HIS A 4 34.42 20.61 28.87
C HIS A 4 33.15 20.05 29.54
N LYS A 5 32.95 20.33 30.84
CA LYS A 5 31.75 19.95 31.59
C LYS A 5 30.46 20.57 31.04
N THR A 6 30.52 21.83 30.60
CA THR A 6 29.38 22.55 29.99
C THR A 6 29.07 21.98 28.60
N LEU A 7 30.10 21.66 27.81
CA LEU A 7 29.93 21.05 26.48
C LEU A 7 29.28 19.66 26.59
N VAL A 8 29.75 18.83 27.52
CA VAL A 8 29.17 17.50 27.78
C VAL A 8 27.72 17.63 28.26
N GLY A 9 27.42 18.58 29.13
CA GLY A 9 26.05 18.85 29.56
C GLY A 9 25.11 19.20 28.40
N ILE A 10 25.55 20.07 27.49
CA ILE A 10 24.79 20.43 26.29
C ILE A 10 24.56 19.21 25.38
N LEU A 11 25.59 18.40 25.17
CA LEU A 11 25.50 17.20 24.33
C LEU A 11 24.49 16.18 24.91
N VAL A 12 24.52 15.98 26.23
CA VAL A 12 23.58 15.08 26.92
C VAL A 12 22.14 15.61 26.82
N CYS A 13 21.93 16.91 27.05
CA CYS A 13 20.61 17.53 26.87
C CYS A 13 20.10 17.37 25.44
N LEU A 14 20.96 17.57 24.44
CA LEU A 14 20.60 17.38 23.04
C LEU A 14 20.19 15.94 22.75
N ALA A 15 20.96 14.96 23.22
CA ALA A 15 20.66 13.54 23.04
C ALA A 15 19.31 13.15 23.66
N VAL A 16 18.99 13.66 24.86
CA VAL A 16 17.69 13.43 25.52
C VAL A 16 16.54 14.04 24.70
N LEU A 17 16.70 15.26 24.18
CA LEU A 17 15.68 15.89 23.35
C LEU A 17 15.42 15.12 22.05
N LEU A 18 16.48 14.62 21.41
CA LEU A 18 16.38 13.82 20.20
C LEU A 18 15.69 12.48 20.46
N PHE A 19 15.97 11.86 21.61
CA PHE A 19 15.30 10.62 22.02
C PHE A 19 13.79 10.82 22.23
N ILE A 20 13.38 11.90 22.89
CA ILE A 20 11.96 12.24 23.10
C ILE A 20 11.26 12.61 21.78
N ALA A 21 12.00 13.22 20.85
CA ALA A 21 11.48 13.60 19.53
C ALA A 21 11.37 12.42 18.56
N ASN A 22 11.87 11.24 18.93
CA ASN A 22 11.80 10.05 18.09
C ASN A 22 10.35 9.55 18.00
N PRO A 23 9.76 9.43 16.79
CA PRO A 23 8.39 8.96 16.65
C PRO A 23 8.20 7.52 17.12
N THR A 24 7.06 7.28 17.77
CA THR A 24 6.61 5.95 18.20
C THR A 24 5.75 5.27 17.12
N LYS A 25 5.41 3.99 17.32
CA LYS A 25 4.47 3.26 16.47
C LYS A 25 3.10 3.94 16.36
N SER A 26 2.57 4.48 17.47
CA SER A 26 1.29 5.21 17.43
C SER A 26 1.38 6.45 16.55
N ASN A 27 2.49 7.19 16.62
CA ASN A 27 2.70 8.38 15.79
C ASN A 27 2.76 8.01 14.31
N TYR A 28 3.40 6.89 13.97
CA TYR A 28 3.41 6.35 12.61
C TYR A 28 2.00 6.00 12.13
N VAL A 29 1.21 5.29 12.94
CA VAL A 29 -0.17 4.92 12.58
C VAL A 29 -1.03 6.17 12.36
N SER A 30 -0.92 7.18 13.23
CA SER A 30 -1.64 8.45 13.08
C SER A 30 -1.21 9.22 11.82
N TRP A 31 0.10 9.30 11.55
CA TRP A 31 0.61 9.91 10.32
C TRP A 31 0.12 9.17 9.07
N ALA A 32 0.25 7.84 9.05
CA ALA A 32 -0.21 7.03 7.92
C ALA A 32 -1.70 7.27 7.65
N LYS A 33 -2.53 7.33 8.70
CA LYS A 33 -3.97 7.65 8.61
C LYS A 33 -4.26 9.03 8.03
N GLU A 34 -3.51 10.04 8.46
CA GLU A 34 -3.64 11.40 7.93
C GLU A 34 -3.29 11.42 6.45
N GLN A 35 -2.22 10.72 6.06
CA GLN A 35 -1.81 10.63 4.67
C GLN A 35 -2.81 9.86 3.79
N ILE A 36 -3.54 8.85 4.30
CA ILE A 36 -4.69 8.24 3.58
C ILE A 36 -5.82 9.25 3.37
N SER A 37 -6.03 10.12 4.36
CA SER A 37 -7.18 11.01 4.38
C SER A 37 -6.92 12.34 3.66
N SER A 38 -5.66 12.66 3.38
CA SER A 38 -5.26 13.80 2.56
C SER A 38 -4.96 13.33 1.13
N ASP A 39 -5.66 13.86 0.13
CA ASP A 39 -5.49 13.59 -1.32
C ASP A 39 -4.11 14.04 -1.90
N SER A 40 -3.02 13.93 -1.15
CA SER A 40 -1.84 14.80 -1.33
C SER A 40 -0.57 14.15 -1.89
N SER A 41 -0.57 12.88 -2.31
CA SER A 41 0.49 12.38 -3.21
C SER A 41 0.17 11.07 -3.93
N SER A 42 0.32 11.07 -5.26
CA SER A 42 -0.02 9.96 -6.17
C SER A 42 0.79 8.67 -5.95
N VAL A 43 1.99 8.74 -5.37
CA VAL A 43 2.82 7.57 -5.08
C VAL A 43 2.42 6.93 -3.76
N PHE A 44 2.05 7.74 -2.76
CA PHE A 44 1.65 7.25 -1.45
C PHE A 44 0.21 6.73 -1.47
N GLU A 45 -0.70 7.37 -2.21
CA GLU A 45 -2.07 6.88 -2.43
C GLU A 45 -2.09 5.46 -2.98
N LYS A 46 -1.34 5.19 -4.06
CA LYS A 46 -1.27 3.86 -4.68
C LYS A 46 -0.76 2.79 -3.72
N ILE A 47 0.14 3.17 -2.83
CA ILE A 47 0.77 2.27 -1.86
C ILE A 47 -0.15 2.09 -0.63
N LEU A 48 -0.94 3.08 -0.21
CA LEU A 48 -1.81 2.97 0.95
C LEU A 48 -3.24 2.53 0.66
N THR A 49 -3.77 2.68 -0.56
CA THR A 49 -5.02 2.05 -0.98
C THR A 49 -4.95 0.53 -0.91
N ALA A 50 -3.75 -0.04 -0.98
CA ALA A 50 -3.49 -1.46 -0.71
C ALA A 50 -3.61 -1.82 0.79
N PHE A 51 -3.30 -0.91 1.72
CA PHE A 51 -3.13 -1.23 3.15
C PHE A 51 -4.39 -1.04 4.03
N LEU A 52 -5.60 -1.07 3.48
CA LEU A 52 -6.81 -0.48 4.07
C LEU A 52 -7.32 -1.07 5.41
N GLY A 53 -6.71 -0.63 6.51
CA GLY A 53 -7.32 -0.63 7.85
C GLY A 53 -6.36 -0.22 8.96
N GLU A 54 -6.83 0.61 9.91
CA GLU A 54 -6.06 1.03 11.10
C GLU A 54 -5.54 -0.18 11.89
N SER A 55 -6.40 -1.20 12.05
CA SER A 55 -6.05 -2.46 12.69
C SER A 55 -5.08 -3.33 11.86
N LEU A 56 -5.13 -3.24 10.53
CA LEU A 56 -4.18 -3.94 9.66
C LEU A 56 -2.80 -3.29 9.70
N ILE A 57 -2.72 -1.96 9.59
CA ILE A 57 -1.46 -1.23 9.71
C ILE A 57 -0.86 -1.51 11.09
N GLU A 58 -1.64 -1.43 12.16
CA GLU A 58 -1.12 -1.72 13.50
C GLU A 58 -0.60 -3.15 13.65
N ASN A 59 -1.35 -4.15 13.19
CA ASN A 59 -0.97 -5.57 13.34
C ASN A 59 0.15 -6.02 12.40
N SER A 60 0.30 -5.36 11.25
CA SER A 60 1.32 -5.68 10.25
C SER A 60 2.56 -4.80 10.32
N THR A 61 2.57 -3.78 11.19
CA THR A 61 3.74 -2.91 11.39
C THR A 61 4.70 -3.48 12.42
N SER A 62 5.91 -3.80 11.97
CA SER A 62 7.09 -3.98 12.80
C SER A 62 7.86 -2.66 12.94
N THR A 63 8.41 -2.42 14.13
CA THR A 63 9.17 -1.20 14.43
C THR A 63 10.60 -1.57 14.85
N ALA A 64 11.59 -1.02 14.14
CA ALA A 64 12.98 -1.04 14.56
C ALA A 64 13.35 0.33 15.13
N ASN A 65 13.47 0.42 16.46
CA ASN A 65 13.79 1.66 17.17
C ASN A 65 15.31 1.83 17.26
N TYR A 66 15.80 2.96 16.79
CA TYR A 66 17.19 3.40 16.96
C TYR A 66 17.23 4.64 17.87
N LEU A 67 18.43 5.06 18.27
CA LEU A 67 18.60 6.14 19.24
C LEU A 67 18.00 7.49 18.77
N LEU A 68 18.01 7.75 17.46
CA LEU A 68 17.64 9.03 16.85
C LEU A 68 16.50 8.93 15.81
N PHE A 69 16.16 7.71 15.41
CA PHE A 69 15.17 7.46 14.37
C PHE A 69 14.53 6.09 14.61
N SER A 70 13.42 5.84 13.92
CA SER A 70 12.73 4.56 13.93
C SER A 70 12.43 4.16 12.50
N ILE A 71 12.54 2.87 12.19
CA ILE A 71 12.11 2.33 10.90
C ILE A 71 10.81 1.55 11.14
N PHE A 72 9.75 1.98 10.46
CA PHE A 72 8.46 1.32 10.45
C PHE A 72 8.36 0.48 9.19
N THR A 73 8.06 -0.81 9.36
CA THR A 73 7.93 -1.75 8.25
C THR A 73 6.55 -2.35 8.32
N THR A 74 5.74 -2.08 7.30
CA THR A 74 4.35 -2.52 7.21
C THR A 74 4.26 -3.53 6.08
N LYS A 75 3.81 -4.75 6.38
CA LYS A 75 3.75 -5.85 5.40
C LYS A 75 2.30 -6.17 5.04
N TRP A 76 1.98 -6.23 3.76
CA TRP A 76 0.65 -6.59 3.29
C TRP A 76 0.74 -7.29 1.94
N ASP A 77 0.11 -8.45 1.83
CA ASP A 77 -0.01 -9.24 0.60
C ASP A 77 1.29 -9.32 -0.24
N GLY A 78 2.38 -9.73 0.40
CA GLY A 78 3.70 -9.84 -0.25
C GLY A 78 4.41 -8.51 -0.55
N GLN A 79 3.77 -7.36 -0.29
CA GLN A 79 4.36 -6.04 -0.38
C GLN A 79 4.85 -5.55 0.99
N GLU A 80 5.94 -4.79 0.97
CA GLU A 80 6.56 -4.24 2.18
C GLU A 80 6.84 -2.75 1.99
N ILE A 81 6.23 -1.94 2.86
CA ILE A 81 6.48 -0.50 2.93
C ILE A 81 7.44 -0.25 4.08
N LYS A 82 8.49 0.53 3.80
CA LYS A 82 9.40 1.04 4.82
C LYS A 82 9.25 2.54 4.96
N VAL A 83 9.11 3.01 6.19
CA VAL A 83 9.05 4.43 6.51
C VAL A 83 10.08 4.74 7.59
N LEU A 84 10.92 5.73 7.32
CA LEU A 84 11.85 6.30 8.28
C LEU A 84 11.13 7.38 9.09
N GLY A 85 11.03 7.19 10.39
CA GLY A 85 10.61 8.23 11.33
C GLY A 85 11.81 8.90 11.98
N ILE A 86 11.94 10.22 11.86
CA ILE A 86 13.00 11.01 12.50
C ILE A 86 12.45 12.37 12.89
N LEU A 87 12.66 12.81 14.14
CA LEU A 87 12.27 14.15 14.60
C LEU A 87 10.80 14.50 14.30
N ARG A 88 9.86 13.56 14.52
CA ARG A 88 8.43 13.66 14.17
C ARG A 88 8.11 13.78 12.68
N ASN A 89 9.09 13.63 11.80
CA ASN A 89 8.89 13.53 10.37
C ASN A 89 8.90 12.07 9.94
N PHE A 90 8.17 11.77 8.88
CA PHE A 90 8.08 10.44 8.29
C PHE A 90 8.46 10.53 6.81
N ILE A 91 9.40 9.70 6.39
CA ILE A 91 9.95 9.67 5.04
C ILE A 91 9.78 8.26 4.49
N LEU A 92 9.07 8.14 3.37
CA LEU A 92 8.92 6.87 2.68
C LEU A 92 10.29 6.42 2.13
N ILE A 93 10.68 5.19 2.45
CA ILE A 93 11.83 4.54 1.83
C ILE A 93 11.26 3.69 0.69
N PRO A 94 11.42 4.08 -0.58
CA PRO A 94 10.95 3.28 -1.70
C PRO A 94 11.63 1.91 -1.63
N SER A 95 10.81 0.86 -1.58
CA SER A 95 11.32 -0.50 -1.64
C SER A 95 11.82 -0.75 -3.07
N SER A 96 12.96 -1.42 -3.23
CA SER A 96 13.56 -1.68 -4.54
C SER A 96 12.68 -2.53 -5.46
N SER A 97 11.60 -3.13 -4.96
CA SER A 97 10.55 -3.80 -5.72
C SER A 97 9.56 -2.84 -6.42
N SER A 98 9.56 -1.55 -6.07
CA SER A 98 8.70 -0.51 -6.66
C SER A 98 9.47 0.48 -7.55
N ILE A 99 10.80 0.35 -7.65
CA ILE A 99 11.61 1.09 -8.61
C ILE A 99 11.69 0.26 -9.90
N VAL A 100 10.55 0.04 -10.56
CA VAL A 100 10.54 -0.12 -12.01
C VAL A 100 10.34 1.28 -12.57
N GLN A 101 11.44 2.03 -12.60
CA GLN A 101 11.52 3.30 -13.28
C GLN A 101 12.08 3.02 -14.67
N ASP A 102 11.31 3.39 -15.69
CA ASP A 102 11.66 3.40 -17.10
C ASP A 102 13.12 3.76 -17.36
N GLN A 103 13.94 2.75 -17.69
CA GLN A 103 15.22 2.90 -18.36
C GLN A 103 15.31 1.82 -19.43
N PRO A 104 15.50 2.18 -20.72
CA PRO A 104 15.70 1.20 -21.78
C PRO A 104 17.08 0.57 -21.63
N ASP A 105 17.12 -0.74 -21.83
CA ASP A 105 18.31 -1.56 -22.08
C ASP A 105 19.33 -1.70 -20.93
N LYS A 106 19.13 -2.73 -20.09
CA LYS A 106 20.13 -3.80 -19.87
C LYS A 106 19.60 -4.92 -18.96
N GLN A 107 19.47 -6.12 -19.53
CA GLN A 107 19.37 -7.37 -18.78
C GLN A 107 20.60 -7.56 -17.87
N PRO A 108 20.39 -8.19 -16.70
CA PRO A 108 21.09 -9.45 -16.49
C PRO A 108 20.21 -10.54 -15.87
N ASN A 109 20.33 -11.73 -16.46
CA ASN A 109 20.07 -13.06 -15.91
C ASN A 109 19.90 -13.11 -14.37
N SER A 110 18.67 -13.37 -13.93
CA SER A 110 18.41 -13.94 -12.60
C SER A 110 17.56 -15.19 -12.76
N LYS A 111 18.06 -16.30 -12.21
CA LYS A 111 17.48 -17.63 -12.29
C LYS A 111 16.07 -17.64 -11.71
N ILE A 112 15.14 -18.09 -12.54
CA ILE A 112 13.72 -18.31 -12.30
C ILE A 112 13.57 -19.35 -11.19
N SER A 113 12.83 -19.02 -10.13
CA SER A 113 12.20 -20.01 -9.26
C SER A 113 10.82 -20.33 -9.84
N ASP A 114 10.59 -21.60 -10.16
CA ASP A 114 9.48 -22.13 -10.98
C ASP A 114 8.09 -22.13 -10.30
N THR A 115 7.72 -21.05 -9.61
CA THR A 115 6.33 -20.74 -9.22
C THR A 115 6.00 -19.29 -9.54
N ALA A 116 6.59 -18.76 -10.62
CA ALA A 116 6.30 -17.42 -11.07
C ALA A 116 4.89 -17.39 -11.70
N GLY A 117 3.96 -16.71 -11.03
CA GLY A 117 2.74 -16.24 -11.68
C GLY A 117 3.06 -15.41 -12.94
N PRO A 118 2.05 -15.03 -13.72
CA PRO A 118 2.26 -14.28 -14.96
C PRO A 118 3.00 -12.98 -14.68
N SER A 119 3.70 -12.47 -15.70
CA SER A 119 4.39 -11.19 -15.62
C SER A 119 3.43 -10.08 -15.19
N LEU A 120 3.96 -9.08 -14.49
CA LEU A 120 3.25 -7.85 -14.13
C LEU A 120 2.52 -7.24 -15.35
N GLU A 121 3.16 -7.30 -16.52
CA GLU A 121 2.61 -6.89 -17.81
C GLU A 121 1.28 -7.59 -18.15
N LYS A 122 1.15 -8.91 -17.93
CA LYS A 122 -0.11 -9.62 -18.17
C LYS A 122 -1.22 -9.18 -17.21
N LYS A 123 -0.88 -8.89 -15.95
CA LYS A 123 -1.82 -8.36 -14.95
C LYS A 123 -2.35 -6.98 -15.37
N GLU A 124 -1.45 -6.09 -15.79
CA GLU A 124 -1.79 -4.75 -16.25
C GLU A 124 -2.66 -4.80 -17.51
N LYS A 125 -2.28 -5.63 -18.50
CA LYS A 125 -3.08 -5.86 -19.71
C LYS A 125 -4.49 -6.38 -19.39
N SER A 126 -4.63 -7.32 -18.46
CA SER A 126 -5.96 -7.80 -18.05
C SER A 126 -6.79 -6.71 -17.36
N ARG A 127 -6.17 -5.81 -16.59
CA ARG A 127 -6.85 -4.66 -15.98
C ARG A 127 -7.31 -3.66 -17.04
N GLU A 128 -6.51 -3.40 -18.06
CA GLU A 128 -6.91 -2.56 -19.20
C GLU A 128 -8.12 -3.15 -19.94
N ILE A 129 -8.13 -4.46 -20.19
CA ILE A 129 -9.29 -5.15 -20.78
C ILE A 129 -10.54 -4.96 -19.91
N LEU A 130 -10.38 -5.07 -18.58
CA LEU A 130 -11.48 -4.84 -17.65
C LEU A 130 -12.05 -3.42 -17.77
N TYR A 131 -11.19 -2.40 -17.81
CA TYR A 131 -11.63 -1.01 -17.94
C TYR A 131 -12.19 -0.67 -19.32
N GLN A 132 -11.74 -1.33 -20.39
CA GLN A 132 -12.39 -1.22 -21.68
C GLN A 132 -13.82 -1.79 -21.65
N TYR A 133 -14.05 -2.84 -20.87
CA TYR A 133 -15.37 -3.46 -20.70
C TYR A 133 -16.28 -2.69 -19.73
N LYS A 134 -15.73 -2.16 -18.63
CA LYS A 134 -16.40 -1.38 -17.58
C LYS A 134 -15.63 -0.07 -17.29
N PRO A 135 -15.72 0.94 -18.15
CA PRO A 135 -14.94 2.17 -18.00
C PRO A 135 -15.26 2.92 -16.70
N GLU A 136 -16.49 2.83 -16.21
CA GLU A 136 -16.90 3.44 -14.94
C GLU A 136 -16.14 2.90 -13.72
N TRP A 137 -15.52 1.72 -13.83
CA TRP A 137 -14.76 1.13 -12.74
C TRP A 137 -13.40 1.77 -12.53
N GLU A 138 -12.76 2.26 -13.59
CA GLU A 138 -11.52 3.02 -13.47
C GLU A 138 -11.79 4.31 -12.67
N GLU A 139 -12.89 5.00 -13.00
CA GLU A 139 -13.33 6.19 -12.27
C GLU A 139 -13.64 5.86 -10.81
N ASN A 140 -14.38 4.77 -10.53
CA ASN A 140 -14.70 4.36 -9.17
C ASN A 140 -13.46 4.03 -8.33
N VAL A 141 -12.44 3.38 -8.90
CA VAL A 141 -11.15 3.17 -8.23
C VAL A 141 -10.46 4.50 -7.97
N ALA A 142 -10.47 5.42 -8.94
CA ALA A 142 -9.85 6.75 -8.83
C ALA A 142 -10.55 7.64 -7.78
N MET A 143 -11.87 7.51 -7.59
CA MET A 143 -12.61 8.23 -6.54
C MET A 143 -12.19 7.83 -5.12
N GLY A 144 -11.53 6.67 -4.95
CA GLY A 144 -11.02 6.22 -3.67
C GLY A 144 -12.11 6.07 -2.60
N ARG A 145 -11.89 6.67 -1.42
CA ARG A 145 -12.81 6.58 -0.29
C ARG A 145 -13.92 7.62 -0.40
N GLN A 146 -15.16 7.17 -0.56
CA GLN A 146 -16.33 8.04 -0.53
C GLN A 146 -16.99 8.02 0.86
N SER A 147 -17.23 9.21 1.41
CA SER A 147 -17.82 9.37 2.75
C SER A 147 -19.32 9.67 2.67
N PHE A 148 -20.09 8.96 3.48
CA PHE A 148 -21.53 9.16 3.68
C PHE A 148 -21.80 9.59 5.13
N LYS A 149 -23.05 9.97 5.42
CA LYS A 149 -23.45 10.46 6.75
C LYS A 149 -23.05 9.51 7.88
N ASP A 150 -23.16 8.20 7.64
CA ASP A 150 -23.01 7.19 8.67
C ASP A 150 -21.99 6.08 8.37
N TYR A 151 -21.32 6.12 7.22
CA TYR A 151 -20.32 5.14 6.81
C TYR A 151 -19.43 5.71 5.72
N TYR A 152 -18.35 5.02 5.38
CA TYR A 152 -17.63 5.24 4.13
C TYR A 152 -17.57 3.96 3.31
N THR A 153 -17.46 4.12 1.99
CA THR A 153 -17.22 3.02 1.06
C THR A 153 -15.88 3.21 0.36
N THR A 154 -15.25 2.12 -0.04
CA THR A 154 -14.08 2.14 -0.92
C THR A 154 -14.25 1.05 -1.95
N PHE A 155 -14.28 1.44 -3.22
CA PHE A 155 -14.39 0.52 -4.35
C PHE A 155 -13.01 -0.07 -4.64
N LEU A 156 -12.92 -1.40 -4.67
CA LEU A 156 -11.67 -2.13 -4.86
C LEU A 156 -11.82 -3.17 -5.97
N ILE A 157 -10.71 -3.37 -6.68
CA ILE A 157 -10.55 -4.39 -7.71
C ILE A 157 -9.26 -5.15 -7.41
N ASP A 158 -9.42 -6.36 -6.91
CA ASP A 158 -8.34 -7.30 -6.70
C ASP A 158 -8.32 -8.34 -7.84
N SER A 159 -7.19 -9.01 -8.03
CA SER A 159 -7.05 -10.03 -9.05
C SER A 159 -6.10 -11.14 -8.65
N GLU A 160 -6.52 -12.38 -8.85
CA GLU A 160 -5.73 -13.58 -8.63
C GLU A 160 -5.46 -14.29 -9.97
N TRP A 161 -4.28 -14.89 -10.12
CA TRP A 161 -3.97 -15.70 -11.29
C TRP A 161 -4.51 -17.12 -11.12
N GLU A 162 -5.24 -17.61 -12.12
CA GLU A 162 -5.82 -18.95 -12.17
C GLU A 162 -5.04 -19.80 -13.18
N PRO A 163 -4.00 -20.56 -12.74
CA PRO A 163 -3.09 -21.26 -13.66
C PRO A 163 -3.80 -22.29 -14.54
N ASP A 164 -4.77 -23.01 -13.99
CA ASP A 164 -5.52 -24.06 -14.69
C ASP A 164 -6.34 -23.50 -15.87
N LYS A 165 -6.76 -22.24 -15.76
CA LYS A 165 -7.54 -21.53 -16.79
C LYS A 165 -6.67 -20.59 -17.62
N SER A 166 -5.44 -20.34 -17.20
CA SER A 166 -4.54 -19.35 -17.80
C SER A 166 -5.19 -17.95 -17.92
N CYS A 167 -5.90 -17.52 -16.88
CA CYS A 167 -6.59 -16.23 -16.82
C CYS A 167 -6.42 -15.55 -15.46
N TYR A 168 -6.76 -14.27 -15.37
CA TYR A 168 -6.93 -13.58 -14.09
C TYR A 168 -8.39 -13.61 -13.66
N LEU A 169 -8.65 -13.98 -12.41
CA LEU A 169 -9.93 -13.78 -11.74
C LEU A 169 -9.90 -12.44 -11.03
N PHE A 170 -10.70 -11.49 -11.49
CA PHE A 170 -10.90 -10.19 -10.85
C PHE A 170 -12.06 -10.27 -9.87
N HIS A 171 -11.84 -9.80 -8.65
CA HIS A 171 -12.86 -9.63 -7.61
C HIS A 171 -13.16 -8.15 -7.42
N ILE A 172 -14.42 -7.76 -7.61
CA ILE A 172 -14.84 -6.36 -7.51
C ILE A 172 -15.78 -6.23 -6.33
N TYR A 173 -15.43 -5.35 -5.40
CA TYR A 173 -16.16 -5.22 -4.15
C TYR A 173 -16.01 -3.83 -3.55
N ASN A 174 -16.98 -3.48 -2.71
CA ASN A 174 -16.91 -2.33 -1.83
C ASN A 174 -16.50 -2.78 -0.43
N ILE A 175 -15.56 -2.08 0.18
CA ILE A 175 -15.39 -2.11 1.64
C ILE A 175 -16.27 -1.02 2.23
N ILE A 176 -17.27 -1.42 3.01
CA ILE A 176 -18.18 -0.52 3.72
C ILE A 176 -17.78 -0.54 5.20
N LYS A 177 -17.49 0.62 5.77
CA LYS A 177 -17.15 0.74 7.20
C LYS A 177 -18.06 1.76 7.85
N ASP A 178 -18.77 1.32 8.88
CA ASP A 178 -19.62 2.19 9.70
C ASP A 178 -18.79 3.05 10.69
N LYS A 179 -19.49 3.88 11.47
CA LYS A 179 -18.88 4.74 12.49
C LYS A 179 -18.19 3.97 13.61
N ASP A 180 -18.62 2.73 13.85
CA ASP A 180 -18.08 1.84 14.88
C ASP A 180 -16.93 0.99 14.32
N PHE A 181 -16.51 1.28 13.09
CA PHE A 181 -15.42 0.62 12.36
C PHE A 181 -15.66 -0.88 12.08
N VAL A 182 -16.91 -1.34 12.11
CA VAL A 182 -17.26 -2.67 11.64
C VAL A 182 -17.20 -2.67 10.11
N GLY A 183 -16.22 -3.40 9.57
CA GLY A 183 -16.01 -3.52 8.13
C GLY A 183 -16.83 -4.65 7.53
N HIS A 184 -17.62 -4.32 6.50
CA HIS A 184 -18.29 -5.28 5.65
C HIS A 184 -17.74 -5.20 4.23
N THR A 185 -17.62 -6.34 3.56
CA THR A 185 -17.31 -6.41 2.13
C THR A 185 -18.59 -6.68 1.36
N ALA A 186 -18.98 -5.79 0.47
CA ALA A 186 -20.08 -6.00 -0.46
C ALA A 186 -19.49 -6.36 -1.83
N THR A 187 -19.53 -7.64 -2.19
CA THR A 187 -19.11 -8.07 -3.53
C THR A 187 -20.08 -7.54 -4.57
N ILE A 188 -19.51 -6.90 -5.58
CA ILE A 188 -20.25 -6.40 -6.74
C ILE A 188 -20.25 -7.50 -7.80
N ASP A 189 -19.07 -8.00 -8.17
CA ASP A 189 -18.94 -8.89 -9.33
C ASP A 189 -17.60 -9.63 -9.37
N TRP A 190 -17.49 -10.57 -10.31
CA TRP A 190 -16.31 -11.39 -10.59
C TRP A 190 -16.11 -11.57 -12.09
N TYR A 191 -14.87 -11.41 -12.57
CA TYR A 191 -14.55 -11.54 -14.00
C TYR A 191 -13.33 -12.43 -14.22
N TYR A 192 -13.43 -13.39 -15.13
CA TYR A 192 -12.28 -14.09 -15.69
C TYR A 192 -11.80 -13.33 -16.93
N ILE A 193 -10.52 -12.94 -16.96
CA ILE A 193 -9.93 -12.21 -18.07
C ILE A 193 -8.71 -12.97 -18.59
N TYR A 194 -8.74 -13.30 -19.89
CA TYR A 194 -7.70 -14.05 -20.57
C TYR A 194 -6.76 -13.06 -21.28
N PRO A 195 -5.58 -12.73 -20.72
CA PRO A 195 -4.71 -11.66 -21.25
C PRO A 195 -4.21 -11.94 -22.66
N ASP A 196 -4.10 -13.22 -23.05
CA ASP A 196 -3.56 -13.61 -24.35
C ASP A 196 -4.60 -13.47 -25.48
N THR A 197 -5.88 -13.69 -25.19
CA THR A 197 -6.98 -13.60 -26.18
C THR A 197 -7.75 -12.28 -26.11
N GLY A 198 -7.72 -11.60 -24.96
CA GLY A 198 -8.58 -10.44 -24.68
C GLY A 198 -10.00 -10.81 -24.27
N GLU A 199 -10.31 -12.09 -24.11
CA GLU A 199 -11.64 -12.54 -23.71
C GLU A 199 -11.93 -12.23 -22.23
N ILE A 200 -13.19 -11.86 -21.96
CA ILE A 200 -13.70 -11.56 -20.62
C ILE A 200 -14.99 -12.35 -20.38
N TRP A 201 -15.09 -12.98 -19.20
CA TRP A 201 -16.22 -13.79 -18.79
C TRP A 201 -16.70 -13.35 -17.42
N GLU A 202 -17.94 -12.89 -17.32
CA GLU A 202 -18.61 -12.57 -16.06
C GLU A 202 -19.00 -13.87 -15.35
N GLN A 203 -18.60 -14.03 -14.10
CA GLN A 203 -19.01 -15.17 -13.29
C GLN A 203 -20.37 -14.87 -12.68
N THR A 204 -21.43 -15.29 -13.38
CA THR A 204 -22.79 -15.17 -12.86
C THR A 204 -22.93 -15.99 -11.57
N ARG A 205 -23.29 -15.34 -10.46
CA ARG A 205 -23.64 -16.06 -9.23
C ARG A 205 -24.92 -16.86 -9.47
N SER A 206 -24.80 -18.18 -9.49
CA SER A 206 -25.93 -19.13 -9.43
C SER A 206 -26.58 -19.14 -8.05
#